data_AF-A0A438J4T4-F1
#
_entry.id   AF-A0A438J4T4-F1
#
_cell.length_a   1.000
_cell.length_b   1.000
_cell.length_c   1.000
_cell.angle_alpha   90.00
_cell.angle_beta   90.00
_cell.angle_gamma   90.00
#
_symmetry.space_group_name_H-M   'P 1'
#
loop_
_entity.id
_entity.type
_entity.pdbx_description
1 polymer ?
#
loop_
_entity_poly.entity_id
_entity_poly.type
_entity_poly.pdbx_seq_one_letter_code
_entity_poly.pdbx_strand_id
1 'polypeptide(L)'
;MEYVELLKDMWSSISNYFNYHKILKENLTTLGEKMRRLECREQDINTELENAQYNRRKKAKREVENWLKEVQHVKDSAQKIEQEAGERRYFSRFSFLSQFEANMKNVDDMFELGNFPNGILIDVHQDEGNALLTAQLIGETTAKRNLENIWTCLEKGEIQSIGVWGMGGIGKTTVVTHIHNRLLENRDTFGHVYWVTVSKDSSIRRLQDAIAGKINLDFSKEEDEKIRAALLSKALQREKKFVLVLDDVWEVYVPREVGIPIGVDGGKLIITTRLRMCA
;
A
#
# COMPACT_ATOMS: atom_id res chain seq x y z
N MET A 1 36.12 27.36 64.57
CA MET A 1 34.71 27.07 64.23
C MET A 1 34.45 27.27 62.73
N GLU A 2 35.05 28.28 62.09
CA GLU A 2 34.98 28.55 60.63
C GLU A 2 35.27 27.36 59.69
N TYR A 3 36.26 26.51 60.01
CA TYR A 3 36.65 25.39 59.14
C TYR A 3 35.60 24.26 59.07
N VAL A 4 34.75 24.14 60.10
CA VAL A 4 33.71 23.09 60.18
C VAL A 4 32.45 23.50 59.40
N GLU A 5 32.14 24.79 59.33
CA GLU A 5 31.05 25.31 58.47
C GLU A 5 31.42 25.21 56.99
N LEU A 6 32.65 25.56 56.61
CA LEU A 6 33.15 25.41 55.24
C LEU A 6 33.07 23.96 54.71
N LEU A 7 33.39 22.98 55.55
CA LEU A 7 33.29 21.56 55.19
C LEU A 7 31.83 21.08 55.06
N LYS A 8 30.90 21.63 55.85
CA LYS A 8 29.45 21.35 55.73
C LYS A 8 28.88 21.92 54.44
N ASP A 9 29.27 23.14 54.06
CA ASP A 9 28.84 23.77 52.81
C ASP A 9 29.44 23.10 51.57
N MET A 10 30.70 22.66 51.65
CA MET A 10 31.30 21.85 50.60
C MET A 10 30.61 20.49 50.47
N TRP A 11 30.33 19.81 51.58
CA TRP A 11 29.65 18.51 51.56
C TRP A 11 28.20 18.62 51.08
N SER A 12 27.48 19.67 51.46
CA SER A 12 26.12 19.93 50.97
C SER A 12 26.12 20.21 49.46
N SER A 13 27.09 21.00 48.97
CA SER A 13 27.26 21.29 47.55
C SER A 13 27.62 20.06 46.73
N ILE A 14 28.53 19.22 47.25
CA ILE A 14 28.93 17.95 46.63
C ILE A 14 27.75 16.96 46.63
N SER A 15 27.04 16.81 47.76
CA SER A 15 25.87 15.95 47.88
C SER A 15 24.74 16.38 46.94
N ASN A 16 24.48 17.68 46.83
CA ASN A 16 23.49 18.23 45.89
C ASN A 16 23.89 17.97 44.42
N TYR A 17 25.18 18.06 44.10
CA TYR A 17 25.69 17.76 42.76
C TYR A 17 25.54 16.25 42.42
N PHE A 18 25.90 15.36 43.34
CA PHE A 18 25.74 13.91 43.15
C PHE A 18 24.27 13.51 43.05
N ASN A 19 23.40 14.08 43.90
CA ASN A 19 21.97 13.81 43.87
C ASN A 19 21.34 14.27 42.56
N TYR A 20 21.71 15.46 42.08
CA TYR A 20 21.29 15.97 40.77
C TYR A 20 21.70 15.04 39.63
N HIS A 21 22.95 14.57 39.62
CA HIS A 21 23.44 13.67 38.57
C HIS A 21 22.74 12.31 38.60
N LYS A 22 22.43 11.80 39.80
CA LYS A 22 21.67 10.56 39.97
C LYS A 22 20.24 10.70 39.43
N ILE A 23 19.52 11.75 39.83
CA ILE A 23 18.15 12.04 39.38
C ILE A 23 18.12 12.23 37.85
N LEU A 24 19.08 12.96 37.30
CA LEU A 24 19.19 13.15 35.86
C LEU A 24 19.39 11.83 35.12
N LYS A 25 20.25 10.95 35.64
CA LYS A 25 20.48 9.62 35.06
C LYS A 25 19.22 8.75 35.09
N GLU A 26 18.49 8.74 36.20
CA GLU A 26 17.21 8.02 36.34
C GLU A 26 16.15 8.57 35.37
N ASN A 27 16.07 9.89 35.23
CA ASN A 27 15.17 10.56 34.29
C ASN A 27 15.52 10.24 32.83
N LEU A 28 16.79 10.28 32.44
CA LEU A 28 17.25 9.89 31.10
C LEU A 28 16.95 8.42 30.80
N THR A 29 17.11 7.54 31.80
CA THR A 29 16.73 6.13 31.67
C THR A 29 15.23 6.00 31.38
N THR A 30 14.40 6.71 32.15
CA THR A 30 12.94 6.72 31.96
C THR A 30 12.55 7.27 30.58
N LEU A 31 13.19 8.35 30.11
CA LEU A 31 12.97 8.90 28.78
C LEU A 31 13.30 7.87 27.70
N GLY A 32 14.46 7.20 27.82
CA GLY A 32 14.87 6.15 26.89
C GLY A 32 13.88 4.98 26.84
N GLU A 33 13.35 4.55 27.98
CA GLU A 33 12.33 3.50 28.04
C GLU A 33 11.02 3.91 27.33
N LYS A 34 10.56 5.14 27.55
CA LYS A 34 9.36 5.66 26.89
C LYS A 34 9.56 5.85 25.39
N MET A 35 10.69 6.40 24.98
CA MET A 35 11.09 6.54 23.58
C MET A 35 11.08 5.19 22.87
N ARG A 36 11.68 4.16 23.47
CA ARG A 36 11.67 2.81 22.91
C ARG A 36 10.25 2.28 22.68
N ARG A 37 9.31 2.56 23.59
CA ARG A 37 7.90 2.15 23.43
C ARG A 37 7.23 2.90 22.28
N LEU A 38 7.49 4.19 22.15
CA LEU A 38 6.99 5.01 21.04
C LEU A 38 7.54 4.52 19.69
N GLU A 39 8.84 4.20 19.63
CA GLU A 39 9.49 3.66 18.44
C GLU A 39 8.94 2.28 18.04
N CYS A 40 8.68 1.38 18.99
CA CYS A 40 8.00 0.12 18.69
C CYS A 40 6.62 0.38 18.06
N ARG A 41 5.86 1.36 18.59
CA ARG A 41 4.54 1.70 18.06
C ARG A 41 4.63 2.30 16.65
N GLU A 42 5.60 3.18 16.43
CA GLU A 42 5.91 3.74 15.10
C GLU A 42 6.24 2.62 14.09
N GLN A 43 7.07 1.65 14.48
CA GLN A 43 7.44 0.51 13.64
C GLN A 43 6.25 -0.39 13.30
N ASP A 44 5.37 -0.68 14.27
CA ASP A 44 4.14 -1.45 14.03
C ASP A 44 3.23 -0.75 13.01
N ILE A 45 3.04 0.57 13.17
CA ILE A 45 2.24 1.40 12.26
C ILE A 45 2.88 1.41 10.87
N ASN A 46 4.19 1.65 10.76
CA ASN A 46 4.89 1.64 9.47
C ASN A 46 4.79 0.27 8.77
N THR A 47 4.91 -0.83 9.52
CA THR A 47 4.72 -2.18 8.99
C THR A 47 3.30 -2.39 8.46
N GLU A 48 2.27 -1.92 9.19
CA GLU A 48 0.88 -1.99 8.73
C GLU A 48 0.66 -1.11 7.48
N LEU A 49 1.23 0.10 7.43
CA LEU A 49 1.17 0.98 6.25
C LEU A 49 1.86 0.35 5.03
N GLU A 50 3.04 -0.24 5.20
CA GLU A 50 3.77 -0.96 4.16
C GLU A 50 2.99 -2.18 3.65
N ASN A 51 2.29 -2.90 4.53
CA ASN A 51 1.42 -3.98 4.12
C ASN A 51 0.19 -3.45 3.35
N ALA A 52 -0.34 -2.30 3.79
CA ALA A 52 -1.50 -1.67 3.18
C ALA A 52 -1.20 -0.95 1.86
N GLN A 53 0.05 -0.57 1.58
CA GLN A 53 0.42 0.11 0.32
C GLN A 53 0.07 -0.71 -0.93
N TYR A 54 -0.02 -2.04 -0.77
CA TYR A 54 -0.39 -2.97 -1.82
C TYR A 54 -1.92 -3.18 -1.92
N ASN A 55 -2.68 -2.69 -0.95
CA ASN A 55 -4.14 -2.69 -0.98
C ASN A 55 -4.64 -1.33 -1.49
N ARG A 56 -4.94 -1.34 -2.78
CA ARG A 56 -5.59 -0.28 -3.54
C ARG A 56 -6.75 0.45 -2.86
N ARG A 57 -7.55 -0.29 -2.09
CA ARG A 57 -8.76 0.25 -1.45
C ARG A 57 -8.47 0.89 -0.12
N LYS A 58 -7.23 0.87 0.37
CA LYS A 58 -6.87 1.43 1.66
C LYS A 58 -5.83 2.52 1.51
N LYS A 59 -6.02 3.60 2.27
CA LYS A 59 -5.04 4.67 2.40
C LYS A 59 -4.83 5.01 3.86
N ALA A 60 -3.61 5.38 4.22
CA ALA A 60 -3.30 5.96 5.52
C ALA A 60 -4.22 7.16 5.80
N LYS A 61 -4.73 7.26 7.03
CA LYS A 61 -5.43 8.47 7.47
C LYS A 61 -4.44 9.63 7.57
N ARG A 62 -4.92 10.84 7.31
CA ARG A 62 -4.12 12.07 7.47
C ARG A 62 -3.62 12.28 8.89
N GLU A 63 -4.41 11.87 9.89
CA GLU A 63 -3.99 11.94 11.31
C GLU A 63 -2.75 11.06 11.58
N VAL A 64 -2.64 9.92 10.90
CA VAL A 64 -1.49 8.99 11.02
C VAL A 64 -0.26 9.59 10.34
N GLU A 65 -0.42 10.16 9.15
CA GLU A 65 0.65 10.85 8.44
C GLU A 65 1.19 12.04 9.25
N ASN A 66 0.29 12.78 9.93
CA ASN A 66 0.69 13.87 10.81
C ASN A 66 1.41 13.35 12.06
N TRP A 67 0.87 12.31 12.69
CA TRP A 67 1.47 11.70 13.88
C TRP A 67 2.89 11.20 13.62
N LEU A 68 3.17 10.55 12.48
CA LEU A 68 4.52 10.11 12.13
C LEU A 68 5.52 11.29 12.04
N LYS A 69 5.08 12.45 11.55
CA LYS A 69 5.92 13.65 11.49
C LYS A 69 6.21 14.21 12.89
N GLU A 70 5.20 14.26 13.75
CA GLU A 70 5.36 14.72 15.13
C GLU A 70 6.26 13.77 15.95
N VAL A 71 6.13 12.45 15.76
CA VAL A 71 7.02 11.45 16.36
C VAL A 71 8.48 11.70 15.96
N GLN A 72 8.75 12.00 14.70
CA GLN A 72 10.10 12.33 14.25
C GLN A 72 10.64 13.58 14.96
N HIS A 73 9.83 14.63 15.11
CA HIS A 73 10.23 15.84 15.83
C HIS A 73 10.54 15.56 17.32
N VAL A 74 9.77 14.68 17.96
CA VAL A 74 10.02 14.24 19.34
C VAL A 74 11.34 13.45 19.44
N LYS A 75 11.64 12.58 18.47
CA LYS A 75 12.92 11.84 18.40
C LYS A 75 14.12 12.76 18.24
N ASP A 76 14.03 13.73 17.34
CA ASP A 76 15.11 14.71 17.11
C ASP A 76 15.36 15.53 18.39
N SER A 77 14.30 15.92 19.09
CA SER A 77 14.39 16.62 20.37
C SER A 77 15.02 15.76 21.47
N ALA A 78 14.67 14.46 21.54
CA ALA A 78 15.25 13.52 22.51
C ALA A 78 16.75 13.30 22.26
N GLN A 79 17.17 13.16 20.99
CA GLN A 79 18.59 13.04 20.62
C GLN A 79 19.41 14.26 21.06
N LYS A 80 18.86 15.46 20.89
CA LYS A 80 19.51 16.69 21.34
C LYS A 80 19.72 16.71 22.86
N ILE A 81 18.70 16.28 23.62
CA ILE A 81 18.78 16.16 25.08
C ILE A 81 19.85 15.13 25.49
N GLU A 82 19.90 13.98 24.84
CA GLU A 82 20.91 12.94 25.10
C GLU A 82 22.32 13.45 24.81
N GLN A 83 22.52 14.18 23.71
CA GLN A 83 23.80 14.78 23.35
C GLN A 83 24.25 15.81 24.39
N GLU A 84 23.37 16.76 24.76
CA GLU A 84 23.68 17.79 25.77
C GLU A 84 24.02 17.16 27.14
N ALA A 85 23.31 16.10 27.52
CA ALA A 85 23.58 15.35 28.75
C ALA A 85 24.94 14.61 28.70
N GLY A 86 25.25 13.97 27.57
CA GLY A 86 26.51 13.23 27.35
C GLY A 86 27.74 14.13 27.35
N GLU A 87 27.64 15.32 26.77
CA GLU A 87 28.71 16.33 26.80
C GLU A 87 28.89 16.98 28.18
N ARG A 88 27.99 16.70 29.14
CA ARG A 88 27.90 17.38 30.45
C ARG A 88 27.82 18.91 30.32
N ARG A 89 27.41 19.41 29.15
CA ARG A 89 27.32 20.83 28.82
C ARG A 89 25.92 21.36 29.12
N TYR A 90 25.61 21.47 30.41
CA TYR A 90 24.37 22.11 30.86
C TYR A 90 24.55 23.63 30.78
N PHE A 91 24.54 24.21 29.57
CA PHE A 91 24.74 25.64 29.33
C PHE A 91 23.83 26.52 30.22
N SER A 92 22.64 26.01 30.56
CA SER A 92 21.86 26.44 31.72
C SER A 92 21.00 25.27 32.25
N ARG A 93 21.09 24.97 33.56
CA ARG A 93 20.31 23.88 34.20
C ARG A 93 18.80 24.04 34.02
N PHE A 94 18.29 25.27 34.11
CA PHE A 94 16.86 25.55 34.00
C PHE A 94 16.35 25.29 32.57
N SER A 95 17.06 25.77 31.56
CA SER A 95 16.71 25.56 30.15
C SER A 95 16.79 24.10 29.73
N PHE A 96 17.79 23.35 30.20
CA PHE A 96 17.89 21.91 29.94
C PHE A 96 16.72 21.15 30.57
N LEU A 97 16.42 21.41 31.85
CA LEU A 97 15.30 20.77 32.54
C LEU A 97 13.96 21.06 31.85
N SER A 98 13.73 22.30 31.43
CA SER A 98 12.50 22.67 30.71
C SER A 98 12.37 21.94 29.36
N GLN A 99 13.46 21.83 28.58
CA GLN A 99 13.46 21.05 27.34
C GLN A 99 13.21 19.56 27.61
N PHE A 100 13.83 19.01 28.65
CA PHE A 100 13.64 17.62 29.07
C PHE A 100 12.20 17.33 29.45
N GLU A 101 11.60 18.14 30.33
CA GLU A 101 10.21 17.97 30.78
C GLU A 101 9.22 18.10 29.62
N ALA A 102 9.43 19.09 28.73
CA ALA A 102 8.61 19.25 27.55
C ALA A 102 8.69 18.04 26.61
N ASN A 103 9.90 17.52 26.37
CA ASN A 103 10.08 16.33 25.54
C ASN A 103 9.43 15.10 26.18
N MET A 104 9.63 14.89 27.49
CA MET A 104 9.03 13.79 28.23
C MET A 104 7.50 13.78 28.09
N LYS A 105 6.88 14.95 28.23
CA LYS A 105 5.44 15.11 28.00
C LYS A 105 5.05 14.80 26.56
N ASN A 106 5.79 15.32 25.59
CA ASN A 106 5.50 15.05 24.18
C ASN A 106 5.60 13.55 23.84
N VAL A 107 6.52 12.80 24.46
CA VAL A 107 6.62 11.34 24.29
C VAL A 107 5.36 10.65 24.81
N ASP A 108 4.88 11.04 26.00
CA ASP A 108 3.64 10.50 26.57
C ASP A 108 2.43 10.84 25.67
N ASP A 109 2.28 12.11 25.29
CA ASP A 109 1.20 12.58 24.43
C ASP A 109 1.20 11.85 23.07
N MET A 110 2.39 11.66 22.45
CA MET A 110 2.51 10.92 21.20
C MET A 110 2.18 9.44 21.36
N PHE A 111 2.56 8.81 22.48
CA PHE A 111 2.24 7.42 22.76
C PHE A 111 0.72 7.22 22.86
N GLU A 112 0.00 8.13 23.51
CA GLU A 112 -1.46 8.09 23.62
C GLU A 112 -2.16 8.35 22.28
N LEU A 113 -1.74 9.38 21.55
CA LEU A 113 -2.29 9.73 20.24
C LEU A 113 -2.06 8.63 19.19
N GLY A 114 -0.98 7.85 19.34
CA GLY A 114 -0.64 6.73 18.47
C GLY A 114 -1.53 5.49 18.61
N ASN A 115 -2.55 5.51 19.48
CA ASN A 115 -3.41 4.35 19.72
C ASN A 115 -4.38 4.05 18.56
N PHE A 116 -4.85 5.07 17.83
CA PHE A 116 -5.77 4.95 16.67
C PHE A 116 -6.85 3.86 16.83
N PRO A 117 -7.82 3.99 17.76
CA PRO A 117 -8.79 2.95 18.07
C PRO A 117 -9.69 2.56 16.89
N ASN A 118 -9.88 3.48 15.94
CA ASN A 118 -10.64 3.27 14.71
C ASN A 118 -9.77 2.81 13.53
N GLY A 119 -8.60 2.22 13.81
CA GLY A 119 -7.60 1.82 12.83
C GLY A 119 -6.85 2.99 12.18
N ILE A 120 -5.77 2.67 11.47
CA ILE A 120 -4.88 3.66 10.83
C ILE A 120 -5.18 3.90 9.35
N LEU A 121 -6.09 3.11 8.78
CA LEU A 121 -6.45 3.13 7.36
C LEU A 121 -7.89 3.61 7.17
N ILE A 122 -8.15 4.23 6.02
CA ILE A 122 -9.49 4.49 5.50
C ILE A 122 -9.68 3.73 4.20
N ASP A 123 -10.91 3.29 3.97
CA ASP A 123 -11.30 2.78 2.68
C ASP A 123 -11.43 3.94 1.70
N VAL A 124 -10.80 3.79 0.53
CA VAL A 124 -10.88 4.71 -0.59
C VAL A 124 -11.74 4.04 -1.64
N HIS A 125 -12.84 4.70 -2.04
CA HIS A 125 -13.51 4.37 -3.28
C HIS A 125 -12.54 4.60 -4.42
N GLN A 126 -11.99 3.53 -4.97
CA GLN A 126 -11.21 3.63 -6.19
C GLN A 126 -12.15 3.83 -7.37
N ASP A 127 -11.63 4.51 -8.39
CA ASP A 127 -12.19 4.56 -9.74
C ASP A 127 -12.53 3.13 -10.18
N GLU A 128 -13.83 2.81 -10.14
CA GLU A 128 -14.37 1.47 -10.31
C GLU A 128 -14.34 1.04 -11.78
N GLY A 129 -13.43 1.58 -12.58
CA GLY A 129 -13.47 1.50 -14.03
C GLY A 129 -14.67 2.25 -14.58
N ASN A 130 -14.44 3.03 -15.64
CA ASN A 130 -15.54 3.70 -16.31
C ASN A 130 -16.23 2.74 -17.28
N ALA A 131 -17.56 2.76 -17.29
CA ALA A 131 -18.32 2.10 -18.34
C ALA A 131 -17.85 2.66 -19.70
N LEU A 132 -17.50 1.76 -20.60
CA LEU A 132 -17.03 2.12 -21.93
C LEU A 132 -18.25 2.45 -22.81
N LEU A 133 -18.16 3.53 -23.59
CA LEU A 133 -19.21 3.89 -24.53
C LEU A 133 -19.38 2.77 -25.57
N THR A 134 -20.62 2.33 -25.76
CA THR A 134 -20.96 1.26 -26.70
C THR A 134 -22.35 1.51 -27.28
N ALA A 135 -22.56 1.11 -28.53
CA ALA A 135 -23.87 1.19 -29.16
C ALA A 135 -24.83 0.16 -28.53
N GLN A 136 -26.11 0.52 -28.42
CA GLN A 136 -27.13 -0.40 -27.94
C GLN A 136 -27.29 -1.58 -28.91
N LEU A 137 -27.29 -2.80 -28.38
CA LEU A 137 -27.62 -3.99 -29.17
C LEU A 137 -29.14 -4.09 -29.31
N ILE A 138 -29.66 -3.74 -30.49
CA ILE A 138 -31.10 -3.77 -30.79
C ILE A 138 -31.46 -5.11 -31.45
N GLY A 139 -32.54 -5.76 -31.00
CA GLY A 139 -33.04 -7.01 -31.55
C GLY A 139 -32.26 -8.27 -31.13
N GLU A 140 -32.69 -9.43 -31.63
CA GLU A 140 -32.00 -10.72 -31.42
C GLU A 140 -30.87 -10.92 -32.43
N THR A 141 -29.76 -10.22 -32.19
CA THR A 141 -28.56 -10.31 -33.05
C THR A 141 -27.61 -11.42 -32.59
N THR A 142 -26.74 -11.87 -33.50
CA THR A 142 -25.62 -12.77 -33.16
C THR A 142 -24.74 -12.19 -32.05
N ALA A 143 -24.55 -10.86 -32.01
CA ALA A 143 -23.81 -10.18 -30.96
C ALA A 143 -24.47 -10.38 -29.59
N LYS A 144 -25.80 -10.24 -29.48
CA LYS A 144 -26.55 -10.48 -28.24
C LYS A 144 -26.45 -11.93 -27.78
N ARG A 145 -26.57 -12.89 -28.71
CA ARG A 145 -26.38 -14.32 -28.39
C ARG A 145 -24.98 -14.63 -27.88
N ASN A 146 -23.95 -14.07 -28.53
CA ASN A 146 -22.56 -14.24 -28.10
C ASN A 146 -22.31 -13.61 -26.73
N LEU A 147 -22.89 -12.44 -26.46
CA LEU A 147 -22.83 -11.80 -25.14
C LEU A 147 -23.40 -12.75 -24.07
N GLU A 148 -24.63 -13.24 -24.23
CA GLU A 148 -25.21 -14.13 -23.22
C GLU A 148 -24.42 -15.43 -23.06
N ASN A 149 -23.90 -16.01 -24.15
CA ASN A 149 -23.03 -17.19 -24.07
C ASN A 149 -21.75 -16.91 -23.25
N ILE A 150 -21.09 -15.77 -23.48
CA ILE A 150 -19.91 -15.36 -22.70
C ILE A 150 -20.30 -15.14 -21.24
N TRP A 151 -21.42 -14.49 -20.98
CA TRP A 151 -21.91 -14.23 -19.63
C TRP A 151 -22.17 -15.52 -18.85
N THR A 152 -22.89 -16.48 -19.45
CA THR A 152 -23.11 -17.80 -18.86
C THR A 152 -21.81 -18.55 -18.60
N CYS A 153 -20.79 -18.37 -19.46
CA CYS A 153 -19.47 -18.94 -19.22
C CYS A 153 -18.77 -18.28 -18.04
N LEU A 154 -18.90 -16.96 -17.87
CA LEU A 154 -18.31 -16.23 -16.74
C LEU A 154 -18.95 -16.64 -15.41
N GLU A 155 -20.26 -16.89 -15.37
CA GLU A 155 -20.96 -17.36 -14.16
C GLU A 155 -20.53 -18.77 -13.73
N LYS A 156 -20.10 -19.62 -14.67
CA LYS A 156 -19.54 -20.93 -14.36
C LYS A 156 -18.15 -20.77 -13.73
N GLY A 157 -18.02 -21.19 -12.47
CA GLY A 157 -16.75 -21.11 -11.72
C GLY A 157 -15.59 -21.87 -12.36
N GLU A 158 -15.87 -22.92 -13.12
CA GLU A 158 -14.89 -23.78 -13.80
C GLU A 158 -14.19 -23.09 -14.98
N ILE A 159 -14.84 -22.10 -15.62
CA ILE A 159 -14.30 -21.43 -16.81
C ILE A 159 -13.48 -20.21 -16.36
N GLN A 160 -12.17 -20.31 -16.53
CA GLN A 160 -11.22 -19.29 -16.11
C GLN A 160 -10.74 -18.41 -17.28
N SER A 161 -10.88 -18.88 -18.51
CA SER A 161 -10.49 -18.11 -19.70
C SER A 161 -11.51 -18.24 -20.83
N ILE A 162 -11.76 -17.15 -21.52
CA ILE A 162 -12.69 -17.06 -22.66
C ILE A 162 -11.97 -16.35 -23.81
N GLY A 163 -11.84 -17.04 -24.94
CA GLY A 163 -11.31 -16.47 -26.18
C GLY A 163 -12.43 -16.13 -27.17
N VAL A 164 -12.55 -14.86 -27.54
CA VAL A 164 -13.45 -14.37 -28.59
C VAL A 164 -12.63 -14.12 -29.85
N TRP A 165 -12.83 -14.94 -30.88
CA TRP A 165 -12.02 -14.87 -32.09
C TRP A 165 -12.85 -14.69 -33.37
N GLY A 166 -12.20 -14.22 -34.43
CA GLY A 166 -12.80 -14.07 -35.75
C GLY A 166 -12.27 -12.86 -36.53
N MET A 167 -12.74 -12.69 -37.77
CA MET A 167 -12.29 -11.62 -38.67
C MET A 167 -12.43 -10.21 -38.06
N GLY A 168 -11.66 -9.25 -38.57
CA GLY A 168 -11.84 -7.84 -38.20
C GLY A 168 -13.23 -7.32 -38.60
N GLY A 169 -13.77 -6.35 -37.85
CA GLY A 169 -15.05 -5.72 -38.17
C GLY A 169 -16.31 -6.46 -37.72
N ILE A 170 -16.20 -7.68 -37.19
CA ILE A 170 -17.37 -8.49 -36.78
C ILE A 170 -17.97 -8.10 -35.41
N GLY A 171 -17.42 -7.08 -34.73
CA GLY A 171 -17.95 -6.58 -33.46
C GLY A 171 -17.49 -7.31 -32.19
N LYS A 172 -16.35 -8.02 -32.21
CA LYS A 172 -15.80 -8.71 -31.01
C LYS A 172 -15.59 -7.76 -29.84
N THR A 173 -14.86 -6.65 -30.09
CA THR A 173 -14.62 -5.61 -29.10
C THR A 173 -15.95 -5.09 -28.56
N THR A 174 -16.94 -4.80 -29.43
CA THR A 174 -18.28 -4.36 -29.01
C THR A 174 -18.96 -5.33 -28.04
N VAL A 175 -18.96 -6.64 -28.33
CA VAL A 175 -19.54 -7.65 -27.43
C VAL A 175 -18.81 -7.66 -26.09
N VAL A 176 -17.48 -7.66 -26.09
CA VAL A 176 -16.68 -7.68 -24.86
C VAL A 176 -16.78 -6.35 -24.09
N THR A 177 -17.00 -5.22 -24.76
CA THR A 177 -17.31 -3.93 -24.12
C THR A 177 -18.61 -3.99 -23.33
N HIS A 178 -19.66 -4.60 -23.88
CA HIS A 178 -20.91 -4.84 -23.13
C HIS A 178 -20.71 -5.77 -21.94
N ILE A 179 -19.91 -6.83 -22.10
CA ILE A 179 -19.54 -7.73 -20.99
C ILE A 179 -18.79 -6.98 -19.91
N HIS A 180 -17.78 -6.17 -20.28
CA HIS A 180 -17.03 -5.34 -19.34
C HIS A 180 -17.97 -4.45 -18.52
N ASN A 181 -18.87 -3.71 -19.16
CA ASN A 181 -19.81 -2.84 -18.46
C ASN A 181 -20.73 -3.63 -17.51
N ARG A 182 -21.25 -4.79 -17.95
CA ARG A 182 -22.05 -5.67 -17.10
C ARG A 182 -21.24 -6.25 -15.92
N LEU A 183 -19.94 -6.51 -16.10
CA LEU A 183 -19.03 -6.92 -15.02
C LEU A 183 -18.83 -5.79 -13.99
N LEU A 184 -18.77 -4.52 -14.44
CA LEU A 184 -18.71 -3.38 -13.54
C LEU A 184 -19.96 -3.27 -12.64
N GLU A 185 -21.12 -3.66 -13.16
CA GLU A 185 -22.38 -3.70 -12.40
C GLU A 185 -22.47 -4.90 -11.43
N ASN A 186 -21.63 -5.94 -11.60
CA ASN A 186 -21.69 -7.20 -10.84
C ASN A 186 -20.39 -7.48 -10.06
N ARG A 187 -19.78 -6.43 -9.49
CA ARG A 187 -18.48 -6.49 -8.80
C ARG A 187 -18.48 -7.32 -7.52
N ASP A 188 -19.60 -7.46 -6.83
CA ASP A 188 -19.69 -8.34 -5.65
C ASP A 188 -19.40 -9.81 -6.01
N THR A 189 -19.75 -10.19 -7.24
CA THR A 189 -19.51 -11.53 -7.76
C THR A 189 -18.11 -11.66 -8.35
N PHE A 190 -17.70 -10.72 -9.21
CA PHE A 190 -16.51 -10.83 -10.07
C PHE A 190 -15.28 -10.07 -9.57
N GLY A 191 -15.41 -9.23 -8.54
CA GLY A 191 -14.35 -8.43 -7.99
C GLY A 191 -13.89 -7.32 -8.94
N HIS A 192 -12.57 -7.16 -9.10
CA HIS A 192 -12.00 -6.10 -9.92
C HIS A 192 -12.07 -6.41 -11.42
N VAL A 193 -12.37 -5.42 -12.24
CA VAL A 193 -12.42 -5.58 -13.71
C VAL A 193 -11.38 -4.67 -14.34
N TYR A 194 -10.46 -5.24 -15.12
CA TYR A 194 -9.38 -4.52 -15.78
C TYR A 194 -9.50 -4.67 -17.29
N TRP A 195 -9.41 -3.56 -18.02
CA TRP A 195 -9.39 -3.55 -19.48
C TRP A 195 -8.03 -3.08 -20.01
N VAL A 196 -7.41 -3.90 -20.84
CA VAL A 196 -6.17 -3.59 -21.56
C VAL A 196 -6.39 -3.82 -23.04
N THR A 197 -6.23 -2.78 -23.86
CA THR A 197 -6.12 -2.94 -25.31
C THR A 197 -4.67 -3.21 -25.67
N VAL A 198 -4.41 -4.32 -26.34
CA VAL A 198 -3.08 -4.78 -26.69
C VAL A 198 -2.68 -4.18 -28.04
N SER A 199 -1.55 -3.50 -28.09
CA SER A 199 -1.02 -2.95 -29.34
C SER A 199 -0.57 -4.08 -30.27
N LYS A 200 -0.62 -3.85 -31.59
CA LYS A 200 -0.20 -4.85 -32.58
C LYS A 200 1.26 -5.27 -32.47
N ASP A 201 2.10 -4.35 -32.02
CA ASP A 201 3.55 -4.46 -31.84
C ASP A 201 3.92 -4.63 -30.35
N SER A 202 3.04 -5.28 -29.57
CA SER A 202 3.24 -5.46 -28.13
C SER A 202 4.22 -6.59 -27.84
N SER A 203 5.36 -6.27 -27.22
CA SER A 203 6.19 -7.26 -26.54
C SER A 203 5.55 -7.70 -25.22
N ILE A 204 6.05 -8.79 -24.62
CA ILE A 204 5.66 -9.21 -23.26
C ILE A 204 5.86 -8.05 -22.28
N ARG A 205 7.02 -7.39 -22.29
CA ARG A 205 7.30 -6.23 -21.44
C ARG A 205 6.26 -5.11 -21.58
N ARG A 206 5.87 -4.73 -22.80
CA ARG A 206 4.87 -3.68 -23.02
C ARG A 206 3.48 -4.09 -22.53
N LEU A 207 3.13 -5.37 -22.69
CA LEU A 207 1.89 -5.90 -22.14
C LEU A 207 1.92 -5.89 -20.60
N GLN A 208 3.04 -6.26 -20.00
CA GLN A 208 3.25 -6.16 -18.55
C GLN A 208 3.09 -4.71 -18.07
N ASP A 209 3.69 -3.73 -18.75
CA ASP A 209 3.53 -2.31 -18.43
C ASP A 209 2.07 -1.86 -18.53
N ALA A 210 1.37 -2.28 -19.59
CA ALA A 210 -0.03 -1.92 -19.80
C ALA A 210 -0.94 -2.49 -18.70
N ILE A 211 -0.72 -3.75 -18.29
CA ILE A 211 -1.44 -4.36 -17.16
C ILE A 211 -1.07 -3.67 -15.86
N ALA A 212 0.22 -3.46 -15.60
CA ALA A 212 0.72 -2.80 -14.39
C ALA A 212 0.14 -1.40 -14.22
N GLY A 213 0.01 -0.63 -15.31
CA GLY A 213 -0.67 0.66 -15.29
C GLY A 213 -2.15 0.59 -14.90
N LYS A 214 -2.87 -0.46 -15.30
CA LYS A 214 -4.27 -0.68 -14.87
C LYS A 214 -4.37 -1.14 -13.42
N ILE A 215 -3.37 -1.89 -12.98
CA ILE A 215 -3.26 -2.39 -11.62
C ILE A 215 -2.26 -1.59 -10.77
N ASN A 216 -2.08 -0.27 -11.02
CA ASN A 216 -1.12 0.67 -10.38
C ASN A 216 0.06 -0.03 -9.69
N LEU A 217 0.73 -0.91 -10.43
CA LEU A 217 1.93 -1.60 -10.01
C LEU A 217 3.09 -0.85 -10.64
N ASP A 218 4.08 -0.50 -9.82
CA ASP A 218 5.26 0.20 -10.31
C ASP A 218 6.38 -0.80 -10.65
N PHE A 219 6.91 -0.67 -11.87
CA PHE A 219 8.08 -1.41 -12.35
C PHE A 219 9.32 -0.53 -12.51
N SER A 220 9.31 0.71 -12.02
CA SER A 220 10.37 1.70 -12.24
C SER A 220 11.79 1.23 -11.91
N LYS A 221 11.94 0.19 -11.09
CA LYS A 221 13.22 -0.40 -10.67
C LYS A 221 13.44 -1.83 -11.16
N GLU A 222 12.53 -2.38 -11.97
CA GLU A 222 12.58 -3.77 -12.40
C GLU A 222 12.46 -3.92 -13.93
N GLU A 223 13.54 -4.43 -14.51
CA GLU A 223 13.74 -4.55 -15.95
C GLU A 223 13.60 -6.00 -16.43
N ASP A 224 13.74 -6.99 -15.54
CA ASP A 224 13.66 -8.41 -15.87
C ASP A 224 12.21 -8.87 -16.05
N GLU A 225 11.88 -9.36 -17.25
CA GLU A 225 10.52 -9.80 -17.60
C GLU A 225 9.98 -10.91 -16.69
N LYS A 226 10.84 -11.82 -16.17
CA LYS A 226 10.41 -12.92 -15.29
C LYS A 226 10.09 -12.39 -13.90
N ILE A 227 10.90 -11.46 -13.38
CA ILE A 227 10.62 -10.83 -12.09
C ILE A 227 9.34 -10.00 -12.19
N ARG A 228 9.17 -9.24 -13.28
CA ARG A 228 7.94 -8.48 -13.57
C ARG A 228 6.70 -9.37 -13.63
N ALA A 229 6.80 -10.54 -14.28
CA ALA A 229 5.73 -11.52 -14.32
C ALA A 229 5.36 -12.04 -12.92
N ALA A 230 6.36 -12.32 -12.09
CA ALA A 230 6.15 -12.74 -10.70
C ALA A 230 5.46 -11.65 -9.86
N LEU A 231 5.89 -10.39 -10.03
CA LEU A 231 5.29 -9.23 -9.36
C LEU A 231 3.83 -9.02 -9.80
N LEU A 232 3.53 -9.09 -11.10
CA LEU A 232 2.16 -9.03 -11.63
C LEU A 232 1.29 -10.14 -11.07
N SER A 233 1.79 -11.37 -11.10
CA SER A 233 1.05 -12.52 -10.59
C SER A 233 0.72 -12.35 -9.11
N LYS A 234 1.68 -11.89 -8.31
CA LYS A 234 1.48 -11.63 -6.88
C LYS A 234 0.48 -10.50 -6.65
N ALA A 235 0.53 -9.43 -7.46
CA ALA A 235 -0.41 -8.31 -7.37
C ALA A 235 -1.84 -8.75 -7.71
N LEU A 236 -2.03 -9.47 -8.81
CA LEU A 236 -3.34 -9.96 -9.24
C LEU A 236 -3.95 -10.99 -8.27
N GLN A 237 -3.14 -11.90 -7.72
CA GLN A 237 -3.62 -12.87 -6.72
C GLN A 237 -4.10 -12.22 -5.41
N ARG A 238 -3.63 -11.01 -5.08
CA ARG A 238 -4.09 -10.27 -3.88
C ARG A 238 -5.51 -9.75 -4.01
N GLU A 239 -6.01 -9.56 -5.23
CA GLU A 239 -7.34 -9.01 -5.49
C GLU A 239 -8.49 -9.99 -5.13
N LYS A 240 -8.17 -11.24 -4.75
CA LYS A 240 -9.07 -12.38 -4.44
C LYS A 240 -10.00 -12.79 -5.59
N LYS A 241 -10.61 -11.84 -6.30
CA LYS A 241 -11.42 -12.03 -7.49
C LYS A 241 -11.14 -10.90 -8.48
N PHE A 242 -10.85 -11.25 -9.73
CA PHE A 242 -10.68 -10.27 -10.78
C PHE A 242 -11.05 -10.84 -12.16
N VAL A 243 -11.39 -9.95 -13.08
CA VAL A 243 -11.51 -10.22 -14.51
C VAL A 243 -10.55 -9.32 -15.27
N LEU A 244 -9.61 -9.90 -16.02
CA LEU A 244 -8.74 -9.19 -16.93
C LEU A 244 -9.25 -9.35 -18.36
N VAL A 245 -9.52 -8.25 -19.04
CA VAL A 245 -9.87 -8.20 -20.46
C VAL A 245 -8.66 -7.74 -21.25
N LEU A 246 -8.18 -8.59 -22.16
CA LEU A 246 -7.17 -8.27 -23.15
C LEU A 246 -7.85 -8.13 -24.52
N ASP A 247 -8.03 -6.90 -24.98
CA ASP A 247 -8.69 -6.59 -26.24
C ASP A 247 -7.69 -6.41 -27.39
N ASP A 248 -8.07 -6.92 -28.56
CA ASP A 248 -7.34 -6.90 -29.83
C ASP A 248 -5.94 -7.52 -29.72
N VAL A 249 -5.84 -8.73 -29.19
CA VAL A 249 -4.59 -9.49 -29.08
C VAL A 249 -4.18 -10.03 -30.46
N TRP A 250 -2.97 -9.64 -30.91
CA TRP A 250 -2.42 -9.99 -32.23
C TRP A 250 -1.47 -11.18 -32.22
N GLU A 251 -0.85 -11.50 -31.07
CA GLU A 251 0.12 -12.58 -30.91
C GLU A 251 -0.32 -13.55 -29.82
N VAL A 252 0.21 -14.78 -29.84
CA VAL A 252 -0.07 -15.77 -28.80
C VAL A 252 0.89 -15.54 -27.63
N TYR A 253 0.34 -15.16 -26.47
CA TYR A 253 1.10 -15.04 -25.23
C TYR A 253 0.79 -16.21 -24.31
N VAL A 254 1.82 -16.76 -23.66
CA VAL A 254 1.62 -17.68 -22.54
C VAL A 254 1.27 -16.83 -21.31
N PRO A 255 0.06 -16.96 -20.72
CA PRO A 255 -0.38 -16.09 -19.63
C PRO A 255 0.58 -16.07 -18.44
N ARG A 256 1.23 -17.19 -18.16
CA ARG A 256 2.24 -17.33 -17.09
C ARG A 256 3.50 -16.49 -17.35
N GLU A 257 3.92 -16.33 -18.59
CA GLU A 257 5.09 -15.50 -18.95
C GLU A 257 4.79 -14.02 -18.81
N VAL A 258 3.54 -13.62 -19.04
CA VAL A 258 3.08 -12.25 -18.77
C VAL A 258 2.93 -12.00 -17.27
N GLY A 259 2.61 -13.03 -16.48
CA GLY A 259 2.32 -12.91 -15.05
C GLY A 259 0.83 -12.88 -14.72
N ILE A 260 -0.02 -13.43 -15.60
CA ILE A 260 -1.46 -13.55 -15.40
C ILE A 260 -1.75 -14.88 -14.70
N PRO A 261 -2.24 -14.87 -13.44
CA PRO A 261 -2.49 -16.09 -12.68
C PRO A 261 -3.85 -16.70 -13.06
N ILE A 262 -3.88 -17.45 -14.17
CA ILE A 262 -5.02 -18.32 -14.52
C ILE A 262 -4.94 -19.58 -13.65
N GLY A 263 -6.07 -20.07 -13.13
CA GLY A 263 -6.07 -21.30 -12.32
C GLY A 263 -6.12 -21.09 -10.81
N VAL A 264 -5.93 -19.85 -10.35
CA VAL A 264 -6.03 -19.49 -8.93
C VAL A 264 -7.45 -19.01 -8.65
N ASP A 265 -8.05 -19.47 -7.55
CA ASP A 265 -9.44 -19.19 -7.20
C ASP A 265 -9.79 -17.70 -7.34
N GLY A 266 -10.71 -17.40 -8.27
CA GLY A 266 -11.29 -16.07 -8.48
C GLY A 266 -10.76 -15.25 -9.66
N GLY A 267 -9.68 -15.67 -10.35
CA GLY A 267 -9.15 -14.98 -11.54
C GLY A 267 -9.80 -15.44 -12.85
N LYS A 268 -10.28 -14.49 -13.68
CA LYS A 268 -10.82 -14.76 -15.03
C LYS A 268 -10.12 -13.91 -16.10
N LEU A 269 -9.97 -14.48 -17.28
CA LEU A 269 -9.33 -13.84 -18.44
C LEU A 269 -10.28 -13.85 -19.65
N ILE A 270 -10.49 -12.69 -20.26
CA ILE A 270 -11.21 -12.56 -21.53
C ILE A 270 -10.25 -12.02 -22.58
N ILE A 271 -10.12 -12.70 -23.71
CA ILE A 271 -9.25 -12.28 -24.81
C ILE A 271 -10.11 -12.06 -26.06
N THR A 272 -9.93 -10.93 -26.75
CA THR A 272 -10.38 -10.80 -28.15
C THR A 272 -9.19 -10.93 -29.09
N THR A 273 -9.33 -11.69 -30.17
CA THR A 273 -8.23 -11.88 -31.14
C THR A 273 -8.75 -12.14 -32.55
N ARG A 274 -7.89 -11.98 -33.56
CA ARG A 274 -8.17 -12.38 -34.94
C ARG A 274 -7.69 -13.80 -35.23
N LEU A 275 -6.78 -14.32 -34.40
CA LEU A 275 -6.23 -15.66 -34.55
C LEU A 275 -7.20 -16.68 -34.01
N ARG A 276 -7.34 -17.81 -34.70
CA ARG A 276 -8.06 -18.95 -34.15
C ARG A 276 -7.16 -19.56 -33.06
N MET A 277 -7.47 -19.28 -31.80
CA MET A 277 -6.74 -19.91 -30.69
C MET A 277 -7.20 -21.38 -30.61
N CYS A 278 -6.28 -22.32 -30.82
CA CYS A 278 -6.48 -23.72 -30.47
C CYS A 278 -6.23 -23.86 -28.97
N ALA A 279 -7.21 -24.39 -28.25
CA ALA A 279 -7.07 -24.81 -26.86
C ALA A 279 -6.43 -26.21 -26.80
#